data_AF-A0A090W3V8-F1
#
_entry.id   AF-A0A090W3V8-F1
#
_cell.length_a   1.000
_cell.length_b   1.000
_cell.length_c   1.000
_cell.angle_alpha   90.00
_cell.angle_beta   90.00
_cell.angle_gamma   90.00
#
_symmetry.space_group_name_H-M   'P 1'
#
loop_
_entity.id
_entity.type
_entity.pdbx_description
1 polymer ?
#
loop_
_entity_poly.entity_id
_entity_poly.type
_entity_poly.pdbx_seq_one_letter_code
_entity_poly.pdbx_strand_id
1 'polypeptide(L)'
;MEISRLVVVHALVLACAFSCKSNSKGNAENNATSKNIAKAQIGSFGDQGDGTYINPILNADYPDSDIEQVGDTYYMITSKQHMSPGMPILESKDMVNWTNVGHVFESLSWAPEYNWDRMNGYSFGTWAGDLAYHEGTWYCYQIDYQHGLMVATAKDIKGPWSKPIIMLPKAKVLDDPAVFWDTETRKAI
;
A
#
# COMPACT_ATOMS: atom_id res chain seq x y z
N MET A 1 50.93 -19.32 -45.13
CA MET A 1 51.70 -19.82 -43.98
C MET A 1 50.81 -19.64 -42.76
N GLU A 2 49.87 -20.53 -42.42
CA GLU A 2 50.03 -21.98 -42.13
C GLU A 2 51.27 -22.23 -41.26
N ILE A 3 51.23 -22.87 -40.08
CA ILE A 3 50.70 -24.21 -39.72
C ILE A 3 50.46 -24.24 -38.18
N SER A 4 49.24 -24.50 -37.67
CA SER A 4 48.73 -25.75 -37.00
C SER A 4 49.43 -26.15 -35.67
N ARG A 5 48.79 -26.55 -34.56
CA ARG A 5 47.90 -27.71 -34.29
C ARG A 5 47.32 -27.60 -32.85
N LEU A 6 46.03 -27.80 -32.59
CA LEU A 6 45.27 -29.07 -32.43
C LEU A 6 45.42 -29.72 -31.03
N VAL A 7 44.38 -29.63 -30.20
CA VAL A 7 43.90 -30.75 -29.37
C VAL A 7 42.37 -30.77 -29.42
N VAL A 8 41.84 -31.84 -30.00
CA VAL A 8 40.43 -32.26 -30.00
C VAL A 8 40.38 -33.59 -29.26
N VAL A 9 39.53 -33.71 -28.24
CA VAL A 9 38.91 -34.97 -27.75
C VAL A 9 37.55 -34.56 -27.16
N HIS A 10 36.47 -34.53 -27.94
CA HIS A 10 35.43 -35.56 -28.14
C HIS A 10 34.78 -36.18 -26.88
N ALA A 11 33.46 -35.92 -26.80
CA ALA A 11 32.34 -36.78 -26.39
C ALA A 11 32.12 -37.10 -24.90
N LEU A 12 31.00 -36.62 -24.34
CA LEU A 12 29.79 -37.46 -24.19
C LEU A 12 28.56 -36.60 -23.85
N VAL A 13 27.51 -36.71 -24.68
CA VAL A 13 26.14 -36.28 -24.38
C VAL A 13 25.47 -37.44 -23.65
N LEU A 14 24.83 -37.20 -22.50
CA LEU A 14 23.87 -38.14 -21.93
C LEU A 14 22.57 -37.39 -21.59
N ALA A 15 21.57 -37.57 -22.45
CA ALA A 15 20.19 -37.23 -22.18
C ALA A 15 19.59 -38.33 -21.31
N CYS A 16 19.13 -38.00 -20.10
CA CYS A 16 18.25 -38.84 -19.32
C CYS A 16 16.83 -38.26 -19.40
N ALA A 17 16.06 -38.76 -20.37
CA ALA A 17 14.61 -38.66 -20.37
C ALA A 17 14.07 -39.83 -19.53
N PHE A 18 13.53 -39.56 -18.35
CA PHE A 18 12.65 -40.50 -17.65
C PHE A 18 11.23 -39.95 -17.61
N SER A 19 10.43 -40.50 -18.52
CA SER A 19 8.97 -40.44 -18.54
C SER A 19 8.42 -41.17 -17.32
N CYS A 20 7.78 -40.45 -16.39
CA CYS A 20 6.98 -41.08 -15.33
C CYS A 20 5.51 -41.12 -15.78
N LYS A 21 5.05 -42.33 -16.15
CA LYS A 21 3.64 -42.62 -16.46
C LYS A 21 2.80 -42.54 -15.19
N SER A 22 1.67 -41.85 -15.27
CA SER A 22 0.59 -41.93 -14.28
C SER A 22 0.08 -43.37 -14.17
N ASN A 23 0.00 -43.92 -12.96
CA ASN A 23 -0.75 -45.13 -12.69
C ASN A 23 -1.72 -44.88 -11.53
N SER A 24 -3.01 -44.93 -11.86
CA SER A 24 -4.13 -44.86 -10.94
C SER A 24 -4.31 -46.19 -10.19
N LYS A 25 -4.52 -46.14 -8.87
CA LYS A 25 -5.49 -46.94 -8.08
C LYS A 25 -5.33 -46.56 -6.60
N GLY A 26 -6.41 -46.08 -5.99
CA GLY A 26 -6.41 -45.52 -4.64
C GLY A 26 -6.48 -46.53 -3.51
N ASN A 27 -6.40 -46.05 -2.27
CA ASN A 27 -7.51 -46.10 -1.33
C ASN A 27 -7.31 -45.10 -0.18
N ALA A 28 -8.42 -44.85 0.49
CA ALA A 28 -8.78 -43.77 1.40
C ALA A 28 -7.95 -43.57 2.68
N GLU A 29 -8.31 -42.45 3.34
CA GLU A 29 -8.14 -42.12 4.76
C GLU A 29 -6.83 -41.47 5.20
N ASN A 30 -6.85 -40.14 5.26
CA ASN A 30 -6.70 -39.44 6.55
C ASN A 30 -7.33 -38.04 6.46
N ASN A 31 -8.56 -38.00 6.97
CA ASN A 31 -9.39 -36.83 7.19
C ASN A 31 -8.82 -36.08 8.40
N ALA A 32 -7.95 -35.10 8.17
CA ALA A 32 -7.45 -34.20 9.21
C ALA A 32 -7.83 -32.76 8.83
N THR A 33 -9.06 -32.42 9.22
CA THR A 33 -9.47 -31.08 9.67
C THR A 33 -9.14 -29.93 8.72
N SER A 34 -9.93 -29.84 7.64
CA SER A 34 -10.27 -28.52 7.09
C SER A 34 -10.89 -27.73 8.24
N LYS A 35 -10.11 -26.86 8.90
CA LYS A 35 -10.66 -25.84 9.79
C LYS A 35 -11.69 -25.11 8.94
N ASN A 36 -12.97 -25.28 9.26
CA ASN A 36 -14.02 -24.40 8.78
C ASN A 36 -13.60 -23.00 9.21
N ILE A 37 -12.98 -22.24 8.31
CA ILE A 37 -12.77 -20.82 8.53
C ILE A 37 -14.17 -20.25 8.55
N ALA A 38 -14.64 -19.91 9.75
CA ALA A 38 -15.96 -19.35 9.95
C ALA A 38 -16.11 -18.16 8.99
N LYS A 39 -17.15 -18.18 8.17
CA LYS A 39 -17.46 -17.09 7.26
C LYS A 39 -17.73 -15.85 8.10
N ALA A 40 -17.06 -14.73 7.80
CA ALA A 40 -17.25 -13.47 8.49
C ALA A 40 -18.76 -13.18 8.62
N GLN A 41 -19.24 -13.14 9.87
CA GLN A 41 -20.62 -12.83 10.19
C GLN A 41 -20.73 -11.34 10.46
N ILE A 42 -21.84 -10.72 10.03
CA ILE A 42 -22.23 -9.38 10.50
C ILE A 42 -22.30 -9.44 12.04
N GLY A 43 -21.68 -8.46 12.72
CA GLY A 43 -21.55 -8.46 14.19
C GLY A 43 -20.30 -9.16 14.75
N SER A 44 -19.34 -9.59 13.92
CA SER A 44 -18.04 -10.12 14.43
C SER A 44 -16.99 -9.04 14.70
N PHE A 45 -17.07 -7.91 13.99
CA PHE A 45 -16.26 -6.70 14.12
C PHE A 45 -16.98 -5.56 13.39
N GLY A 46 -16.55 -4.32 13.59
CA GLY A 46 -17.16 -3.12 12.99
C GLY A 46 -18.55 -2.82 13.56
N ASP A 47 -19.44 -2.31 12.72
CA ASP A 47 -20.82 -1.98 13.07
C ASP A 47 -21.62 -3.23 13.47
N GLN A 48 -22.33 -3.14 14.59
CA GLN A 48 -23.18 -4.21 15.12
C GLN A 48 -24.65 -4.08 14.70
N GLY A 49 -25.05 -2.97 14.08
CA GLY A 49 -26.42 -2.71 13.62
C GLY A 49 -27.41 -2.34 14.74
N ASP A 50 -26.94 -2.20 15.98
CA ASP A 50 -27.72 -1.83 17.17
C ASP A 50 -27.28 -0.49 17.79
N GLY A 51 -26.47 0.27 17.07
CA GLY A 51 -25.86 1.52 17.54
C GLY A 51 -24.56 1.31 18.33
N THR A 52 -24.04 0.08 18.41
CA THR A 52 -22.72 -0.23 18.98
C THR A 52 -21.74 -0.68 17.90
N TYR A 53 -20.44 -0.73 18.24
CA TYR A 53 -19.38 -1.23 17.37
C TYR A 53 -18.39 -2.11 18.14
N ILE A 54 -17.68 -2.97 17.42
CA ILE A 54 -16.61 -3.82 17.96
C ILE A 54 -15.33 -3.57 17.18
N ASN A 55 -14.22 -3.32 17.88
CA ASN A 55 -12.91 -3.19 17.23
C ASN A 55 -12.36 -4.55 16.77
N PRO A 56 -11.62 -4.59 15.64
CA PRO A 56 -11.28 -3.44 14.79
C PRO A 56 -12.44 -3.05 13.85
N ILE A 57 -12.66 -1.75 13.68
CA ILE A 57 -13.64 -1.22 12.71
C ILE A 57 -13.25 -1.53 11.25
N LEU A 58 -11.95 -1.66 10.98
CA LEU A 58 -11.39 -2.10 9.71
C LEU A 58 -10.59 -3.38 9.95
N ASN A 59 -11.19 -4.55 9.70
CA ASN A 59 -10.51 -5.84 9.84
C ASN A 59 -9.71 -6.21 8.59
N ALA A 60 -8.79 -5.33 8.21
CA ALA A 60 -7.92 -5.46 7.05
C ALA A 60 -6.66 -4.62 7.26
N ASP A 61 -5.74 -4.70 6.31
CA ASP A 61 -4.50 -3.92 6.30
C ASP A 61 -4.81 -2.44 6.01
N TYR A 62 -5.02 -1.64 7.06
CA TYR A 62 -5.16 -0.18 7.02
C TYR A 62 -4.22 0.45 8.07
N PRO A 63 -2.90 0.34 7.89
CA PRO A 63 -1.91 0.90 8.83
C PRO A 63 -1.87 2.42 8.77
N ASP A 64 -1.25 3.03 9.80
CA ASP A 64 -0.94 4.46 9.88
C ASP A 64 -2.12 5.35 9.45
N SER A 65 -3.30 5.06 10.02
CA SER A 65 -4.53 5.77 9.69
C SER A 65 -4.50 7.18 10.26
N ASP A 66 -4.66 8.17 9.40
CA ASP A 66 -4.84 9.57 9.77
C ASP A 66 -6.21 10.07 9.29
N ILE A 67 -6.90 10.86 10.12
CA ILE A 67 -8.31 11.21 9.92
C ILE A 67 -8.51 12.73 10.00
N GLU A 68 -9.21 13.27 9.00
CA GLU A 68 -9.65 14.67 8.97
C GLU A 68 -11.16 14.77 8.78
N GLN A 69 -11.80 15.66 9.54
CA GLN A 69 -13.25 15.91 9.44
C GLN A 69 -13.53 17.22 8.69
N VAL A 70 -14.31 17.15 7.62
CA VAL A 70 -14.79 18.33 6.89
C VAL A 70 -16.31 18.31 6.81
N GLY A 71 -16.94 19.27 7.49
CA GLY A 71 -18.39 19.30 7.65
C GLY A 71 -18.89 18.12 8.50
N ASP A 72 -19.80 17.34 7.94
CA ASP A 72 -20.41 16.15 8.56
C ASP A 72 -19.75 14.83 8.11
N THR A 73 -18.57 14.90 7.48
CA THR A 73 -17.91 13.75 6.86
C THR A 73 -16.48 13.61 7.38
N TYR A 74 -16.10 12.38 7.67
CA TYR A 74 -14.76 11.97 8.06
C TYR A 74 -14.05 11.35 6.86
N TYR A 75 -12.79 11.75 6.68
CA TYR A 75 -11.91 11.20 5.65
C TYR A 75 -10.69 10.61 6.31
N MET A 76 -10.22 9.49 5.80
CA MET A 76 -9.05 8.79 6.32
C MET A 76 -8.08 8.50 5.19
N ILE A 77 -6.78 8.70 5.43
CA ILE A 77 -5.71 8.12 4.61
C ILE A 77 -5.03 6.97 5.36
N THR A 78 -4.42 6.06 4.61
CA THR A 78 -3.67 4.92 5.16
C THR A 78 -2.39 4.67 4.35
N SER A 79 -1.32 4.25 5.00
CA SER A 79 -0.07 3.93 4.32
C SER A 79 -0.19 2.62 3.53
N LYS A 80 0.53 2.52 2.40
CA LYS A 80 0.54 1.33 1.54
C LYS A 80 1.91 0.93 1.00
N GLN A 81 2.96 1.55 1.52
CA GLN A 81 4.33 1.36 1.07
C GLN A 81 4.40 1.49 -0.47
N HIS A 82 4.85 0.45 -1.14
CA HIS A 82 5.19 0.41 -2.56
C HIS A 82 4.00 0.12 -3.48
N MET A 83 2.79 -0.05 -2.93
CA MET A 83 1.62 -0.33 -3.75
C MET A 83 1.19 0.91 -4.55
N SER A 84 0.78 0.66 -5.79
CA SER A 84 0.28 1.67 -6.72
C SER A 84 -1.09 1.22 -7.25
N PRO A 85 -2.16 2.02 -7.18
CA PRO A 85 -2.21 3.36 -6.59
C PRO A 85 -1.93 3.36 -5.08
N GLY A 86 -1.33 4.45 -4.60
CA GLY A 86 -0.81 4.59 -3.23
C GLY A 86 -1.59 5.61 -2.41
N MET A 87 -1.49 5.47 -1.08
CA MET A 87 -2.23 6.28 -0.11
C MET A 87 -3.76 6.30 -0.34
N PRO A 88 -4.45 5.18 -0.11
CA PRO A 88 -5.91 5.09 -0.20
C PRO A 88 -6.62 6.12 0.66
N ILE A 89 -7.79 6.55 0.19
CA ILE A 89 -8.67 7.50 0.88
C ILE A 89 -9.98 6.78 1.21
N LEU A 90 -10.39 6.83 2.46
CA LEU A 90 -11.68 6.34 2.93
C LEU A 90 -12.58 7.50 3.36
N GLU A 91 -13.89 7.32 3.21
CA GLU A 91 -14.93 8.27 3.61
C GLU A 91 -15.90 7.59 4.57
N SER A 92 -16.32 8.28 5.62
CA SER A 92 -17.32 7.82 6.59
C SER A 92 -18.16 8.98 7.13
N LYS A 93 -19.39 8.66 7.58
CA LYS A 93 -20.29 9.59 8.28
C LYS A 93 -20.34 9.34 9.80
N ASP A 94 -19.85 8.20 10.27
CA ASP A 94 -20.02 7.71 11.64
C ASP A 94 -18.71 7.21 12.28
N MET A 95 -17.58 7.32 11.57
CA MET A 95 -16.27 6.80 11.95
C MET A 95 -16.18 5.27 12.12
N VAL A 96 -17.24 4.52 11.80
CA VAL A 96 -17.30 3.06 11.92
C VAL A 96 -17.39 2.41 10.54
N ASN A 97 -18.27 2.92 9.69
CA ASN A 97 -18.53 2.42 8.36
C ASN A 97 -17.76 3.25 7.33
N TRP A 98 -16.73 2.66 6.74
CA TRP A 98 -15.81 3.34 5.82
C TRP A 98 -15.90 2.80 4.40
N THR A 99 -15.88 3.69 3.42
CA THR A 99 -15.85 3.35 1.99
C THR A 99 -14.59 3.89 1.35
N ASN A 100 -13.85 3.07 0.60
CA ASN A 100 -12.73 3.58 -0.22
C ASN A 100 -13.29 4.45 -1.36
N VAL A 101 -12.84 5.71 -1.42
CA VAL A 101 -13.30 6.71 -2.39
C VAL A 101 -12.23 7.15 -3.37
N GLY A 102 -11.01 6.63 -3.26
CA GLY A 102 -9.90 7.02 -4.13
C GLY A 102 -8.53 6.78 -3.51
N HIS A 103 -7.52 7.39 -4.14
CA HIS A 103 -6.12 7.35 -3.72
C HIS A 103 -5.52 8.73 -3.96
N VAL A 104 -4.60 9.16 -3.10
CA VAL A 104 -3.84 10.40 -3.31
C VAL A 104 -2.90 10.26 -4.51
N PHE A 105 -2.28 9.08 -4.67
CA PHE A 105 -1.30 8.84 -5.73
C PHE A 105 -1.79 7.76 -6.70
N GLU A 106 -2.06 8.14 -7.94
CA GLU A 106 -2.31 7.15 -9.01
C GLU A 106 -1.06 6.28 -9.28
N SER A 107 0.11 6.88 -9.13
CA SER A 107 1.41 6.21 -9.20
C SER A 107 2.45 6.87 -8.29
N LEU A 108 3.38 6.05 -7.79
CA LEU A 108 4.52 6.49 -6.98
C LEU A 108 5.62 7.07 -7.90
N SER A 109 5.28 8.19 -8.54
CA SER A 109 6.03 8.77 -9.68
C SER A 109 7.37 9.43 -9.32
N TRP A 110 7.74 9.47 -8.03
CA TRP A 110 8.97 10.13 -7.58
C TRP A 110 10.22 9.26 -7.71
N ALA A 111 10.09 7.95 -7.89
CA ALA A 111 11.24 7.05 -8.01
C ALA A 111 10.97 5.85 -8.94
N PRO A 112 11.95 5.43 -9.76
CA PRO A 112 11.76 4.35 -10.74
C PRO A 112 11.58 2.96 -10.11
N GLU A 113 12.02 2.73 -8.88
CA GLU A 113 11.89 1.44 -8.17
C GLU A 113 10.45 0.99 -7.92
N TYR A 114 9.51 1.94 -7.90
CA TYR A 114 8.08 1.68 -7.75
C TYR A 114 7.39 1.36 -9.07
N ASN A 115 8.08 1.55 -10.20
CA ASN A 115 7.49 1.23 -11.49
C ASN A 115 7.29 -0.28 -11.64
N TRP A 116 6.25 -0.65 -12.39
CA TRP A 116 5.87 -2.04 -12.67
C TRP A 116 6.98 -2.85 -13.35
N ASP A 117 7.94 -2.19 -14.02
CA ASP A 117 9.06 -2.83 -14.71
C ASP A 117 10.26 -3.10 -13.78
N ARG A 118 10.26 -2.52 -12.56
CA ARG A 118 11.31 -2.74 -11.56
C ARG A 118 10.84 -3.50 -10.34
N MET A 119 9.70 -3.10 -9.75
CA MET A 119 9.08 -3.73 -8.58
C MET A 119 10.05 -4.01 -7.42
N ASN A 120 11.02 -3.12 -7.19
CA ASN A 120 12.08 -3.32 -6.19
C ASN A 120 12.04 -2.30 -5.03
N GLY A 121 10.92 -1.59 -4.87
CA GLY A 121 10.67 -0.64 -3.79
C GLY A 121 10.03 -1.23 -2.52
N TYR A 122 10.03 -2.56 -2.33
CA TYR A 122 9.39 -3.21 -1.18
C TYR A 122 9.79 -2.56 0.16
N SER A 123 8.83 -2.41 1.08
CA SER A 123 8.95 -1.67 2.35
C SER A 123 9.13 -0.15 2.27
N PHE A 124 9.24 0.45 1.08
CA PHE A 124 9.36 1.91 0.88
C PHE A 124 8.18 2.46 0.08
N GLY A 125 8.16 3.76 -0.19
CA GLY A 125 7.06 4.43 -0.89
C GLY A 125 6.19 5.22 0.07
N THR A 126 4.89 4.89 0.12
CA THR A 126 3.93 5.57 0.98
C THR A 126 3.96 5.08 2.43
N TRP A 127 4.65 5.78 3.33
CA TRP A 127 4.61 5.50 4.78
C TRP A 127 3.51 6.32 5.46
N ALA A 128 3.54 6.42 6.79
CA ALA A 128 2.61 7.24 7.56
C ALA A 128 2.54 8.65 6.97
N GLY A 129 1.31 9.12 6.79
CA GLY A 129 1.02 10.43 6.25
C GLY A 129 0.07 11.19 7.15
N ASP A 130 -0.08 12.46 6.83
CA ASP A 130 -0.96 13.40 7.51
C ASP A 130 -1.85 14.08 6.45
N LEU A 131 -3.15 13.99 6.69
CA LEU A 131 -4.21 14.55 5.87
C LEU A 131 -4.70 15.81 6.56
N ALA A 132 -4.56 16.95 5.89
CA ALA A 132 -5.02 18.22 6.43
C ALA A 132 -5.94 18.93 5.44
N TYR A 133 -6.96 19.59 5.96
CA TYR A 133 -7.82 20.48 5.19
C TYR A 133 -7.67 21.93 5.66
N HIS A 134 -7.36 22.84 4.74
CA HIS A 134 -7.20 24.26 5.08
C HIS A 134 -7.61 25.17 3.94
N GLU A 135 -8.43 26.17 4.27
CA GLU A 135 -8.88 27.22 3.36
C GLU A 135 -9.33 26.68 1.98
N GLY A 136 -10.11 25.59 1.99
CA GLY A 136 -10.64 25.01 0.75
C GLY A 136 -9.67 24.13 -0.04
N THR A 137 -8.59 23.65 0.59
CA THR A 137 -7.56 22.83 -0.03
C THR A 137 -7.22 21.65 0.87
N TRP A 138 -7.16 20.47 0.27
CA TRP A 138 -6.63 19.26 0.88
C TRP A 138 -5.13 19.20 0.69
N TYR A 139 -4.44 18.79 1.74
CA TYR A 139 -3.01 18.54 1.78
C TYR A 139 -2.82 17.10 2.26
N CYS A 140 -1.97 16.36 1.56
CA CYS A 140 -1.47 15.07 2.02
C CYS A 140 0.04 15.20 2.15
N TYR A 141 0.50 15.20 3.40
CA TYR A 141 1.89 15.06 3.77
C TYR A 141 2.21 13.58 3.87
N GLN A 142 3.27 13.16 3.20
CA GLN A 142 3.61 11.75 3.10
C GLN A 142 5.13 11.64 3.14
N ILE A 143 5.64 10.63 3.83
CA ILE A 143 7.08 10.36 3.84
C ILE A 143 7.42 9.08 3.10
N ASP A 144 8.46 9.16 2.29
CA ASP A 144 9.18 7.99 1.82
C ASP A 144 10.57 8.03 2.44
N TYR A 145 10.91 7.05 3.27
CA TYR A 145 12.20 7.00 3.95
C TYR A 145 13.40 7.11 3.01
N GLN A 146 13.27 6.73 1.74
CA GLN A 146 14.34 6.85 0.76
C GLN A 146 14.40 8.22 0.09
N HIS A 147 13.27 8.90 -0.09
CA HIS A 147 13.15 10.08 -0.94
C HIS A 147 12.89 11.38 -0.16
N GLY A 148 12.28 11.28 1.02
CA GLY A 148 12.01 12.38 1.94
C GLY A 148 10.53 12.67 2.10
N LEU A 149 10.24 13.85 2.68
CA LEU A 149 8.89 14.36 2.88
C LEU A 149 8.35 14.95 1.58
N MET A 150 7.17 14.51 1.20
CA MET A 150 6.44 15.00 0.05
C MET A 150 5.10 15.58 0.46
N VAL A 151 4.61 16.52 -0.35
CA VAL A 151 3.26 17.06 -0.23
C VAL A 151 2.54 16.96 -1.58
N ALA A 152 1.29 16.50 -1.53
CA ALA A 152 0.34 16.61 -2.63
C ALA A 152 -0.90 17.38 -2.18
N THR A 153 -1.56 18.03 -3.13
CA THR A 153 -2.72 18.90 -2.84
C THR A 153 -3.87 18.62 -3.78
N ALA A 154 -5.09 18.84 -3.32
CA ALA A 154 -6.30 18.75 -4.14
C ALA A 154 -7.37 19.75 -3.67
N LYS A 155 -8.31 20.09 -4.56
CA LYS A 155 -9.50 20.87 -4.20
C LYS A 155 -10.68 19.99 -3.79
N ASP A 156 -10.73 18.78 -4.32
CA ASP A 156 -11.65 17.72 -3.93
C ASP A 156 -10.83 16.53 -3.43
N ILE A 157 -11.23 15.94 -2.31
CA ILE A 157 -10.56 14.78 -1.70
C ILE A 157 -10.53 13.59 -2.68
N LYS A 158 -11.51 13.48 -3.58
CA LYS A 158 -11.59 12.43 -4.62
C LYS A 158 -10.70 12.74 -5.83
N GLY A 159 -9.99 13.87 -5.79
CA GLY A 159 -9.04 14.30 -6.80
C GLY A 159 -9.64 15.23 -7.87
N PRO A 160 -8.84 15.61 -8.88
CA PRO A 160 -7.47 15.17 -9.09
C PRO A 160 -6.50 15.74 -8.05
N TRP A 161 -5.59 14.89 -7.59
CA TRP A 161 -4.47 15.29 -6.73
C TRP A 161 -3.30 15.80 -7.58
N SER A 162 -2.58 16.79 -7.07
CA SER A 162 -1.36 17.28 -7.69
C SER A 162 -0.27 16.22 -7.69
N LYS A 163 0.69 16.33 -8.61
CA LYS A 163 1.93 15.56 -8.49
C LYS A 163 2.61 15.87 -7.15
N PRO A 164 3.18 14.87 -6.45
CA PRO A 164 3.87 15.09 -5.20
C PRO A 164 5.10 15.98 -5.41
N ILE A 165 5.29 16.94 -4.51
CA ILE A 165 6.47 17.79 -4.45
C ILE A 165 7.30 17.34 -3.24
N ILE A 166 8.58 17.02 -3.46
CA ILE A 166 9.53 16.75 -2.37
C ILE A 166 9.79 18.06 -1.63
N MET A 167 9.20 18.21 -0.45
CA MET A 167 9.31 19.38 0.40
C MET A 167 10.63 19.39 1.18
N LEU A 168 11.02 18.24 1.73
CA LEU A 168 12.30 18.05 2.40
C LEU A 168 12.95 16.75 1.91
N PRO A 169 14.23 16.78 1.50
CA PRO A 169 14.93 15.55 1.13
C PRO A 169 15.16 14.68 2.36
N LYS A 170 15.34 13.36 2.16
CA LYS A 170 15.69 12.37 3.20
C LYS A 170 16.67 12.89 4.26
N ALA A 171 17.73 13.58 3.84
CA ALA A 171 18.78 14.08 4.74
C ALA A 171 18.32 15.12 5.78
N LYS A 172 17.10 15.65 5.66
CA LYS A 172 16.55 16.73 6.50
C LYS A 172 15.25 16.36 7.21
N VAL A 173 14.75 15.15 7.04
CA VAL A 173 13.46 14.72 7.58
C VAL A 173 13.66 13.51 8.50
N LEU A 174 12.87 13.47 9.57
CA LEU A 174 12.63 12.27 10.39
C LEU A 174 11.41 11.53 9.84
N ASP A 175 10.99 10.46 10.50
CA ASP A 175 9.79 9.70 10.14
C ASP A 175 8.50 10.41 10.56
N ASP A 176 7.37 9.95 10.02
CA ASP A 176 5.99 10.27 10.39
C ASP A 176 5.67 11.78 10.50
N PRO A 177 5.46 12.47 9.35
CA PRO A 177 5.10 13.88 9.37
C PRO A 177 3.72 14.08 9.97
N ALA A 178 3.54 15.18 10.69
CA ALA A 178 2.25 15.67 11.13
C ALA A 178 2.25 17.18 10.97
N VAL A 179 1.14 17.72 10.50
CA VAL A 179 1.06 19.14 10.16
C VAL A 179 0.08 19.84 11.08
N PHE A 180 0.50 20.98 11.64
CA PHE A 180 -0.32 21.71 12.60
C PHE A 180 -0.58 23.13 12.17
N TRP A 181 -1.86 23.42 11.86
CA TRP A 181 -2.29 24.74 11.42
C TRP A 181 -2.54 25.64 12.61
N ASP A 182 -1.57 26.51 12.87
CA ASP A 182 -1.66 27.50 13.93
C ASP A 182 -2.65 28.60 13.57
N THR A 183 -3.76 28.65 14.30
CA THR A 183 -4.83 29.63 14.11
C THR A 183 -4.44 31.05 14.49
N GLU A 184 -3.45 31.24 15.38
CA GLU A 184 -2.99 32.57 15.80
C GLU A 184 -2.06 33.18 14.76
N THR A 185 -1.08 32.40 14.31
CA THR A 185 -0.09 32.89 13.34
C THR A 185 -0.53 32.72 11.89
N ARG A 186 -1.60 31.94 11.64
CA ARG A 186 -2.08 31.52 10.32
C ARG A 186 -0.98 30.85 9.50
N LYS A 187 -0.14 30.06 10.18
CA LYS A 187 0.98 29.36 9.57
C LYS A 187 0.86 27.86 9.76
N ALA A 188 1.40 27.19 8.77
CA ALA A 188 1.76 25.79 8.82
C ALA A 188 3.01 25.59 9.69
N ILE A 189 2.93 24.69 10.68
CA ILE A 189 4.07 24.25 11.50
C ILE A 189 4.25 22.73 11.32
#